data_AF-A0A932VRZ9-F1
#
_entry.id   AF-A0A932VRZ9-F1
#
_cell.length_a   1.000
_cell.length_b   1.000
_cell.length_c   1.000
_cell.angle_alpha   90.00
_cell.angle_beta   90.00
_cell.angle_gamma   90.00
#
_symmetry.space_group_name_H-M   'P 1'
#
loop_
_entity.id
_entity.type
_entity.pdbx_description
1 polymer ?
#
loop_
_entity_poly.entity_id
_entity_poly.type
_entity_poly.pdbx_seq_one_letter_code
_entity_poly.pdbx_strand_id
1 'polypeptide(L)' 'GIGENIVLIVVGAEHRQDAFTACAWCIDELKKTVPIWKREETPDGQIWVEERP' A
#
# COMPACT_ATOMS: atom_id res chain seq x y z
N GLY A 1 5.00 -12.90 6.30
CA GLY A 1 6.04 -13.71 5.62
C GLY A 1 6.23 -13.23 4.19
N ILE A 2 7.24 -13.75 3.49
CA ILE A 2 7.51 -13.40 2.08
C ILE A 2 6.30 -13.80 1.23
N GLY A 3 5.78 -12.86 0.43
CA GLY A 3 4.64 -13.09 -0.46
C GLY A 3 3.26 -12.91 0.18
N GLU A 4 3.18 -12.52 1.44
CA GLU A 4 1.89 -12.19 2.07
C GLU A 4 1.36 -10.83 1.63
N ASN A 5 0.04 -10.72 1.54
CA ASN A 5 -0.63 -9.46 1.23
C ASN A 5 -0.41 -8.46 2.36
N ILE A 6 0.08 -7.26 2.01
CA ILE A 6 0.33 -6.17 2.96
C ILE A 6 -0.78 -5.13 2.99
N VAL A 7 -1.56 -5.03 1.91
CA VAL A 7 -2.72 -4.13 1.77
C VAL A 7 -3.75 -4.82 0.88
N LEU A 8 -5.03 -4.72 1.24
CA LEU A 8 -6.16 -5.15 0.40
C LEU A 8 -7.11 -3.97 0.21
N ILE A 9 -7.42 -3.65 -1.05
CA ILE A 9 -8.41 -2.65 -1.44
C ILE A 9 -9.45 -3.33 -2.32
N VAL A 10 -10.73 -3.19 -1.98
CA VAL A 10 -11.85 -3.75 -2.72
C VAL A 10 -12.80 -2.61 -3.08
N VAL A 11 -13.11 -2.50 -4.37
CA VAL A 11 -13.97 -1.43 -4.90
C VAL A 11 -15.03 -2.05 -5.79
N GLY A 12 -16.28 -1.58 -5.64
CA GLY A 12 -17.39 -1.89 -6.53
C GLY A 12 -17.87 -0.62 -7.22
N ALA A 13 -18.19 -0.72 -8.51
CA ALA A 13 -18.85 0.33 -9.27
C ALA A 13 -19.71 -0.31 -10.38
N GLU A 14 -20.69 0.44 -10.89
CA GLU A 14 -21.55 -0.02 -11.98
C GLU A 14 -20.77 -0.31 -13.27
N HIS A 15 -19.75 0.50 -13.55
CA HIS A 15 -18.89 0.37 -14.71
C HIS A 15 -17.43 0.18 -14.26
N ARG A 16 -16.70 -0.71 -14.93
CA ARG A 16 -15.31 -1.06 -14.55
C ARG A 16 -14.37 0.15 -14.46
N GLN A 17 -14.59 1.17 -15.28
CA GLN A 17 -13.71 2.34 -15.33
C GLN A 17 -13.68 3.07 -13.98
N ASP A 18 -14.84 3.26 -13.37
CA ASP A 18 -14.95 3.96 -12.09
C ASP A 18 -14.31 3.15 -10.96
N ALA A 19 -14.48 1.82 -10.98
CA ALA A 19 -13.85 0.93 -10.01
C ALA A 19 -12.31 0.98 -10.09
N PHE A 20 -11.74 1.02 -11.29
CA PHE A 20 -10.29 1.16 -11.46
C PHE A 20 -9.78 2.52 -11.00
N THR A 21 -10.47 3.60 -11.39
CA THR A 21 -10.10 4.96 -10.97
C THR A 21 -10.15 5.11 -9.46
N ALA A 22 -11.22 4.63 -8.81
CA ALA A 22 -11.34 4.69 -7.37
C ALA A 22 -10.32 3.81 -6.64
N CYS A 23 -10.01 2.60 -7.15
CA CYS A 23 -9.01 1.73 -6.54
C CYS A 23 -7.60 2.37 -6.55
N ALA A 24 -7.22 3.00 -7.66
CA ALA A 24 -5.97 3.75 -7.78
C ALA A 24 -5.94 4.93 -6.79
N TRP A 25 -7.01 5.71 -6.74
CA TRP A 25 -7.11 6.81 -5.78
C TRP A 25 -7.00 6.34 -4.32
N CYS A 26 -7.65 5.21 -3.97
CA CYS A 26 -7.61 4.68 -2.61
C CYS A 26 -6.19 4.33 -2.14
N ILE A 27 -5.36 3.71 -2.98
CA ILE A 27 -3.99 3.37 -2.58
C ILE A 27 -3.13 4.63 -2.44
N ASP A 28 -3.28 5.60 -3.34
CA ASP A 28 -2.54 6.86 -3.30
C ASP A 28 -2.89 7.66 -2.04
N GLU A 29 -4.18 7.81 -1.73
CA GLU A 29 -4.62 8.56 -0.57
C GLU A 29 -4.25 7.85 0.74
N LEU A 30 -4.35 6.51 0.79
CA LEU A 30 -3.88 5.72 1.92
C LEU A 30 -2.40 5.96 2.19
N LYS A 31 -1.57 5.90 1.15
CA LYS A 31 -0.12 6.12 1.27
C LYS A 31 0.23 7.54 1.70
N LYS A 32 -0.59 8.52 1.33
CA LYS A 32 -0.38 9.93 1.67
C LYS A 32 -0.81 10.28 3.10
N THR A 33 -1.89 9.67 3.59
CA THR A 33 -2.57 10.15 4.81
C THR A 33 -2.37 9.24 6.01
N VAL A 34 -2.11 7.95 5.79
CA VAL A 34 -1.96 7.00 6.88
C VAL A 34 -0.47 6.87 7.23
N PRO A 35 -0.07 7.14 8.48
CA PRO A 35 1.31 6.98 8.90
C PRO A 35 1.64 5.48 9.01
N ILE A 36 2.18 4.92 7.93
CA ILE A 36 2.61 3.53 7.84
C ILE A 36 4.10 3.46 7.52
N TRP A 37 4.82 2.56 8.19
CA TRP A 37 6.26 2.37 7.98
C TRP A 37 6.56 0.93 7.58
N LYS A 38 7.51 0.76 6.67
CA LYS A 38 8.00 -0.57 6.28
C LYS A 38 9.25 -0.91 7.10
N ARG A 39 9.21 -2.02 7.84
CA ARG A 39 10.40 -2.60 8.45
C ARG A 39 10.91 -3.74 7.58
N GLU A 40 12.18 -3.71 7.22
CA GLU A 40 12.84 -4.78 6.48
C GLU A 40 13.68 -5.62 7.42
N GLU A 41 13.63 -6.94 7.23
CA GLU A 41 14.51 -7.91 7.88
C GLU A 41 15.65 -8.23 6.90
N THR A 42 16.88 -7.96 7.29
CA THR A 42 18.09 -8.21 6.51
C THR A 42 19.03 -9.15 7.29
N PRO A 43 20.05 -9.74 6.64
CA PRO A 43 21.07 -10.53 7.34
C PRO A 43 21.79 -9.77 8.46
N ASP A 44 21.85 -8.44 8.33
CA ASP A 44 22.53 -7.54 9.28
C ASP A 44 21.60 -7.02 10.38
N GLY A 45 20.29 -7.35 10.33
CA GLY A 45 19.30 -6.98 11.35
C GLY A 45 18.03 -6.37 10.79
N GLN A 46 17.31 -5.62 11.63
CA GLN A 46 16.07 -4.96 11.24
C GLN A 46 16.31 -3.48 10.95
N ILE A 47 15.82 -3.01 9.80
CA ILE A 47 15.92 -1.60 9.40
C ILE A 47 14.52 -1.04 9.13
N TRP A 48 14.30 0.22 9.50
CA TRP A 48 13.10 0.96 9.09
C TRP A 48 13.40 1.70 7.79
N VAL A 49 12.54 1.53 6.80
CA VAL A 49 12.68 2.24 5.52
C VAL A 49 12.15 3.65 5.70
N GLU A 50 13.00 4.64 5.42
CA GLU A 50 12.59 6.03 5.32
C GLU A 50 11.79 6.25 4.03
N GLU A 51 10.72 7.04 4.11
CA GLU A 51 9.98 7.46 2.92
C GLU A 51 10.90 8.33 2.06
N ARG A 52 11.13 7.90 0.82
CA ARG A 52 11.80 8.73 -0.17
C ARG A 52 10.78 9.75 -0.69
N PRO A 53 11.14 11.05 -0.79
CA PRO A 53 10.26 12.06 -1.35
C PRO A 53 9.86 11.76 -2.80
#